data_AF-A0A4U7BBV2-F1
#
_entry.id   AF-A0A4U7BBV2-F1
#
_cell.length_a   1.000
_cell.length_b   1.000
_cell.length_c   1.000
_cell.angle_alpha   90.00
_cell.angle_beta   90.00
_cell.angle_gamma   90.00
#
_symmetry.space_group_name_H-M   'P 1'
#
loop_
_entity.id
_entity.type
_entity.pdbx_description
1 polymer ?
#
loop_
_entity_poly.entity_id
_entity_poly.type
_entity_poly.pdbx_seq_one_letter_code
_entity_poly.pdbx_strand_id
1 'polypeptide(L)'
;MNGLEEKISTHFDALESLYTGSGTSALFLIFKYLKSKNKNKVLIPSLVCPQVASVALKAGVEVIFADVNLDDYTLIFESCQKNYDENPYDALVLVHLYGHFCDEKIIDFCQDKNIFIIEDCAQTYKINPKCDMSILSFGRTKFLENELWGGGRF
;
A
#
# COMPACT_ATOMS: atom_id res chain seq x y z
N MET A 1 11.82 16.25 9.13
CA MET A 1 12.43 15.37 8.11
C MET A 1 13.93 15.63 8.09
N ASN A 2 14.73 14.60 7.82
CA ASN A 2 16.17 14.76 7.56
C ASN A 2 16.41 15.07 6.07
N GLY A 3 17.65 15.42 5.69
CA GLY A 3 17.97 15.81 4.31
C GLY A 3 17.85 14.69 3.26
N LEU A 4 17.70 13.42 3.66
CA LEU A 4 17.36 12.33 2.73
C LEU A 4 15.84 12.32 2.47
N GLU A 5 15.03 12.35 3.53
CA GLU A 5 13.57 12.40 3.44
C GLU A 5 13.09 13.60 2.60
N GLU A 6 13.65 14.79 2.83
CA GLU A 6 13.30 15.98 2.02
C GLU A 6 13.56 15.78 0.52
N LYS A 7 14.67 15.12 0.17
CA LYS A 7 14.99 14.82 -1.24
C LYS A 7 14.04 13.80 -1.84
N ILE A 8 13.66 12.78 -1.08
CA ILE A 8 12.73 11.77 -1.58
C ILE A 8 11.33 12.38 -1.73
N SER A 9 10.87 13.16 -0.75
CA SER A 9 9.61 13.91 -0.84
C SER A 9 9.56 14.79 -2.08
N THR A 10 10.63 15.56 -2.33
CA THR A 10 10.74 16.43 -3.52
C THR A 10 10.74 15.61 -4.82
N HIS A 11 11.40 14.45 -4.83
CA HIS A 11 11.51 13.63 -6.04
C HIS A 11 10.18 13.01 -6.46
N PHE A 12 9.35 12.59 -5.49
CA PHE A 12 8.07 11.94 -5.74
C PHE A 12 6.85 12.86 -5.56
N ASP A 13 7.07 14.17 -5.40
CA ASP A 13 6.03 15.18 -5.16
C ASP A 13 5.11 14.83 -3.98
N ALA A 14 5.70 14.26 -2.92
CA ALA A 14 5.01 13.87 -1.70
C ALA A 14 5.13 14.96 -0.63
N LEU A 15 4.06 15.18 0.14
CA LEU A 15 4.03 16.19 1.20
C LEU A 15 5.05 15.91 2.29
N GLU A 16 5.16 14.65 2.70
CA GLU A 16 6.12 14.19 3.70
C GLU A 16 6.70 12.85 3.29
N SER A 17 7.86 12.50 3.83
CA SER A 17 8.35 11.13 3.71
C SER A 17 9.07 10.69 4.98
N LEU A 18 8.97 9.40 5.26
CA LEU A 18 9.62 8.76 6.39
C LEU A 18 10.45 7.60 5.89
N TYR A 19 11.77 7.68 6.06
CA TYR A 19 12.66 6.58 5.74
C TYR A 19 12.67 5.57 6.88
N THR A 20 12.47 4.30 6.56
CA THR A 20 12.41 3.20 7.51
C THR A 20 13.40 2.12 7.12
N GLY A 21 13.75 1.25 8.09
CA GLY A 21 14.71 0.16 7.85
C GLY A 21 14.27 -0.87 6.80
N SER A 22 12.98 -0.94 6.46
CA SER A 22 12.45 -1.80 5.39
C SER A 22 11.02 -1.42 5.01
N GLY A 23 10.57 -1.79 3.81
CA GLY A 23 9.15 -1.62 3.41
C GLY A 23 8.18 -2.33 4.36
N THR A 24 8.58 -3.48 4.93
CA THR A 24 7.81 -4.20 5.95
C THR A 24 7.63 -3.36 7.23
N SER A 25 8.66 -2.64 7.65
CA SER A 25 8.59 -1.72 8.80
C SER A 25 7.66 -0.54 8.50
N ALA A 26 7.72 0.02 7.29
CA ALA A 26 6.80 1.08 6.85
C ALA A 26 5.33 0.60 6.91
N LEU A 27 5.02 -0.56 6.31
CA LEU A 27 3.69 -1.18 6.35
C LEU A 27 3.20 -1.38 7.79
N PHE A 28 4.05 -1.91 8.67
CA PHE A 28 3.67 -2.12 10.06
C PHE A 28 3.31 -0.81 10.77
N LEU A 29 4.06 0.26 10.55
CA LEU A 29 3.76 1.59 11.11
C LEU A 29 2.45 2.16 10.56
N ILE A 30 2.18 1.95 9.27
CA ILE A 30 0.90 2.36 8.64
C ILE A 30 -0.27 1.61 9.29
N PHE A 31 -0.19 0.29 9.45
CA PHE A 31 -1.26 -0.46 10.10
C PHE A 31 -1.44 -0.09 11.58
N LYS A 32 -0.36 0.24 12.31
CA LYS A 32 -0.48 0.78 13.67
C LYS A 32 -1.17 2.14 13.70
N TYR A 33 -0.87 3.01 12.75
CA TYR A 33 -1.57 4.28 12.58
C TYR A 33 -3.05 4.05 12.28
N LEU A 34 -3.40 3.21 11.31
CA LEU A 34 -4.80 2.88 11.00
C LEU A 34 -5.55 2.33 12.21
N LYS A 35 -4.92 1.41 12.96
CA LYS A 35 -5.50 0.87 14.20
C LYS A 35 -5.79 1.97 15.22
N SER A 36 -4.88 2.93 15.40
CA SER A 36 -5.08 4.09 16.28
C SER A 36 -6.18 5.05 15.82
N LYS A 37 -6.56 4.98 14.53
CA LYS A 37 -7.67 5.72 13.93
C LYS A 37 -8.97 4.91 13.90
N ASN A 38 -9.03 3.79 14.61
CA ASN A 38 -10.15 2.84 14.61
C ASN A 38 -10.46 2.26 13.22
N LYS A 39 -9.50 2.28 12.29
CA LYS A 39 -9.57 1.55 11.03
C LYS A 39 -9.02 0.15 11.27
N ASN A 40 -9.93 -0.81 11.41
CA ASN A 40 -9.65 -2.13 11.95
C ASN A 40 -9.63 -3.22 10.88
N LYS A 41 -10.21 -2.97 9.71
CA LYS A 41 -10.29 -3.94 8.61
C LYS A 41 -9.56 -3.43 7.38
N VAL A 42 -8.69 -4.25 6.82
CA VAL A 42 -7.98 -3.95 5.59
C VAL A 42 -8.26 -5.01 4.52
N LEU A 43 -8.60 -4.56 3.32
CA LEU A 43 -8.66 -5.40 2.14
C LEU A 43 -7.27 -5.51 1.52
N ILE A 44 -6.85 -6.73 1.18
CA ILE A 44 -5.55 -7.02 0.56
C ILE A 44 -5.80 -7.95 -0.64
N PRO A 45 -5.16 -7.73 -1.80
CA PRO A 45 -5.23 -8.67 -2.91
C PRO A 45 -4.68 -10.05 -2.50
N SER A 46 -5.29 -11.12 -2.99
CA SER A 46 -4.92 -12.51 -2.64
C SER A 46 -3.52 -12.90 -3.13
N LEU A 47 -3.02 -12.21 -4.16
CA LEU A 47 -1.68 -12.40 -4.70
C LEU A 47 -0.77 -11.23 -4.31
N VAL A 48 -0.16 -11.28 -3.13
CA VAL A 48 0.81 -10.26 -2.67
C VAL A 48 1.94 -10.89 -1.86
N CYS A 49 2.94 -10.08 -1.47
CA CYS A 49 3.95 -10.55 -0.52
C CYS A 49 3.27 -10.96 0.81
N PRO A 50 3.54 -12.16 1.35
CA PRO A 50 2.94 -12.63 2.61
C PRO A 50 3.20 -11.69 3.81
N GLN A 51 4.23 -10.85 3.72
CA GLN A 51 4.56 -9.87 4.75
C GLN A 51 3.45 -8.83 4.92
N VAL A 52 2.73 -8.43 3.85
CA VAL A 52 1.66 -7.43 3.92
C VAL A 52 0.55 -7.89 4.86
N ALA A 53 0.06 -9.12 4.68
CA ALA A 53 -0.95 -9.71 5.56
C ALA A 53 -0.38 -9.98 6.97
N SER A 54 0.85 -10.50 7.05
CA SER A 54 1.49 -10.84 8.33
C SER A 54 1.65 -9.62 9.24
N VAL A 55 2.05 -8.46 8.69
CA VAL A 55 2.22 -7.23 9.48
C VAL A 55 0.91 -6.55 9.82
N ALA A 56 -0.12 -6.65 8.97
CA ALA A 56 -1.48 -6.21 9.31
C ALA A 56 -2.01 -6.96 10.54
N LEU A 57 -1.93 -8.29 10.52
CA LEU A 57 -2.32 -9.15 11.65
C LEU A 57 -1.51 -8.82 12.91
N LYS A 58 -0.18 -8.66 12.79
CA LYS A 58 0.68 -8.27 13.92
C LYS A 58 0.35 -6.88 14.46
N ALA A 59 -0.14 -5.97 13.62
CA ALA A 59 -0.59 -4.66 14.05
C ALA A 59 -1.94 -4.70 14.78
N GLY A 60 -2.69 -5.79 14.66
CA GLY A 60 -4.04 -5.99 15.22
C GLY A 60 -5.15 -5.54 14.26
N VAL A 61 -4.86 -5.48 12.96
CA VAL A 61 -5.81 -5.16 11.89
C VAL A 61 -6.31 -6.48 11.28
N GLU A 62 -7.63 -6.62 11.15
CA GLU A 62 -8.30 -7.73 10.48
C GLU A 62 -8.05 -7.66 8.98
N VAL A 63 -7.77 -8.80 8.36
CA VAL A 63 -7.45 -8.89 6.93
C VAL A 63 -8.61 -9.56 6.19
N ILE A 64 -9.02 -8.93 5.10
CA ILE A 64 -9.97 -9.46 4.12
C ILE A 64 -9.21 -9.62 2.81
N PHE A 65 -9.39 -10.75 2.12
CA PHE A 65 -8.73 -11.01 0.85
C PHE A 65 -9.66 -10.74 -0.33
N ALA A 66 -9.14 -10.11 -1.38
CA ALA A 66 -9.85 -9.90 -2.64
C ALA A 66 -9.12 -10.58 -3.81
N ASP A 67 -9.89 -11.02 -4.80
CA ASP A 67 -9.36 -11.71 -5.97
C ASP A 67 -8.65 -10.77 -6.94
N VAL A 68 -7.69 -11.34 -7.67
CA VAL A 68 -6.89 -10.66 -8.69
C VAL A 68 -7.17 -11.25 -10.06
N ASN A 69 -6.94 -10.47 -11.11
CA ASN A 69 -7.01 -10.95 -12.48
C ASN A 69 -5.82 -11.89 -12.75
N LEU A 70 -6.03 -12.96 -13.52
CA LEU A 70 -4.95 -13.88 -13.87
C LEU A 70 -4.10 -13.36 -15.04
N ASP A 71 -4.62 -12.41 -15.81
CA ASP A 71 -3.93 -11.84 -16.98
C ASP A 71 -2.88 -10.79 -16.58
N ASP A 72 -3.22 -9.91 -15.62
CA ASP A 72 -2.37 -8.79 -15.19
C ASP A 72 -1.97 -8.85 -13.70
N TYR A 73 -2.50 -9.81 -12.94
CA TYR A 73 -2.23 -10.03 -11.53
C TYR A 73 -2.66 -8.89 -10.59
N THR A 74 -3.40 -7.90 -11.10
CA THR A 74 -3.89 -6.76 -10.32
C THR A 74 -5.28 -7.03 -9.73
N LEU A 75 -5.67 -6.21 -8.75
CA LEU A 75 -6.94 -6.35 -8.03
C LEU A 75 -8.16 -6.19 -8.96
N ILE A 76 -9.11 -7.12 -8.89
CA ILE A 76 -10.37 -7.02 -9.64
C ILE A 76 -11.29 -6.00 -8.97
N PHE A 77 -11.76 -5.01 -9.72
CA PHE A 77 -12.66 -3.97 -9.22
C PHE A 77 -13.95 -4.54 -8.64
N GLU A 78 -14.57 -5.51 -9.32
CA GLU A 78 -15.78 -6.19 -8.89
C GLU A 78 -15.56 -6.97 -7.58
N SER A 79 -14.38 -7.56 -7.39
CA SER A 79 -14.02 -8.22 -6.13
C SER A 79 -13.92 -7.21 -5.00
N CYS A 80 -13.39 -6.01 -5.27
CA CYS A 80 -13.31 -4.91 -4.32
C CYS A 80 -14.72 -4.49 -3.86
N GLN A 81 -15.62 -4.24 -4.82
CA GLN A 81 -17.01 -3.87 -4.55
C GLN A 81 -17.77 -4.95 -3.78
N LYS A 82 -17.67 -6.21 -4.23
CA LYS A 82 -18.35 -7.34 -3.57
C LYS A 82 -17.91 -7.49 -2.11
N ASN A 83 -16.61 -7.43 -1.84
CA ASN A 83 -16.11 -7.52 -0.47
C ASN A 83 -16.60 -6.35 0.39
N TYR A 84 -16.69 -5.14 -0.17
CA TYR A 84 -17.23 -4.00 0.55
C TYR A 84 -18.70 -4.17 0.91
N ASP A 85 -19.51 -4.68 -0.02
CA ASP A 85 -20.94 -4.89 0.18
C ASP A 85 -21.23 -6.01 1.20
N GLU A 86 -20.43 -7.08 1.20
CA GLU A 86 -20.57 -8.21 2.14
C GLU A 86 -19.98 -7.91 3.52
N ASN A 87 -18.81 -7.27 3.58
CA ASN A 87 -18.08 -6.96 4.80
C ASN A 87 -17.26 -5.66 4.63
N PRO A 88 -17.86 -4.50 4.91
CA PRO A 88 -17.19 -3.21 4.72
C PRO A 88 -15.83 -3.15 5.42
N TYR A 89 -14.84 -2.65 4.69
CA TYR A 89 -13.46 -2.47 5.15
C TYR A 89 -13.08 -0.99 5.23
N ASP A 90 -12.10 -0.68 6.06
CA ASP A 90 -11.70 0.69 6.38
C ASP A 90 -10.52 1.18 5.55
N ALA A 91 -9.74 0.23 5.02
CA ALA A 91 -8.53 0.47 4.26
C ALA A 91 -8.33 -0.58 3.16
N LEU A 92 -7.61 -0.22 2.11
CA LEU A 92 -7.22 -1.08 1.00
C LEU A 92 -5.70 -0.99 0.80
N VAL A 93 -5.03 -2.13 0.62
CA VAL A 93 -3.67 -2.16 0.06
C VAL A 93 -3.76 -2.34 -1.44
N LEU A 94 -3.46 -1.28 -2.20
CA LEU A 94 -3.43 -1.31 -3.66
C LEU A 94 -2.03 -1.67 -4.13
N VAL A 95 -1.85 -2.86 -4.71
CA VAL A 95 -0.53 -3.35 -5.11
C VAL A 95 -0.38 -3.36 -6.63
N HIS A 96 0.64 -2.68 -7.13
CA HIS A 96 1.01 -2.71 -8.54
C HIS A 96 2.02 -3.82 -8.80
N LEU A 97 1.54 -4.99 -9.24
CA LEU A 97 2.37 -6.17 -9.47
C LEU A 97 2.99 -6.16 -10.86
N TYR A 98 4.28 -6.51 -10.93
CA TYR A 98 5.01 -6.72 -12.19
C TYR A 98 4.96 -5.53 -13.19
N GLY A 99 4.71 -4.31 -12.71
CA GLY A 99 4.58 -3.12 -13.55
C GLY A 99 3.18 -2.89 -14.13
N HIS A 100 2.20 -3.73 -13.80
CA HIS A 100 0.79 -3.52 -14.13
C HIS A 100 0.15 -2.58 -13.10
N PHE A 101 -0.43 -1.50 -13.59
CA PHE A 101 -1.17 -0.56 -12.76
C PHE A 101 -2.60 -1.05 -12.54
N CYS A 102 -3.12 -0.88 -11.33
CA CYS A 102 -4.50 -1.21 -11.01
C CYS A 102 -5.47 -0.22 -11.70
N ASP A 103 -6.71 -0.64 -11.93
CA ASP A 103 -7.76 0.24 -12.49
C ASP A 103 -8.00 1.44 -11.54
N GLU A 104 -7.92 2.66 -12.08
CA GLU A 104 -8.14 3.91 -11.33
C GLU A 104 -9.56 3.98 -10.73
N LYS A 105 -10.53 3.25 -11.27
CA LYS A 105 -11.87 3.13 -10.69
C LYS A 105 -11.85 2.61 -9.25
N ILE A 106 -10.87 1.78 -8.89
CA ILE A 106 -10.71 1.28 -7.51
C ILE A 106 -10.43 2.46 -6.58
N ILE A 107 -9.57 3.39 -7.01
CA ILE A 107 -9.20 4.58 -6.23
C ILE A 107 -10.41 5.48 -6.05
N ASP A 108 -11.13 5.77 -7.15
CA ASP A 108 -12.31 6.62 -7.10
C ASP A 108 -13.41 6.00 -6.20
N PHE A 109 -13.64 4.68 -6.28
CA PHE A 109 -14.56 3.97 -5.38
C PHE A 109 -14.14 4.08 -3.92
N CYS A 110 -12.86 3.92 -3.61
CA CYS A 110 -12.36 4.05 -2.25
C CYS A 110 -12.55 5.47 -1.70
N GLN A 111 -12.32 6.49 -2.52
CA GLN A 111 -12.56 7.90 -2.14
C GLN A 111 -14.04 8.14 -1.83
N ASP A 112 -14.95 7.69 -2.70
CA ASP A 112 -16.40 7.82 -2.52
C ASP A 112 -16.90 7.16 -1.22
N LYS A 113 -16.24 6.08 -0.79
CA LYS A 113 -16.57 5.32 0.42
C LYS A 113 -15.75 5.68 1.65
N ASN A 114 -14.85 6.67 1.56
CA ASN A 114 -13.92 7.07 2.63
C ASN A 114 -13.05 5.90 3.15
N ILE A 115 -12.66 5.03 2.22
CA ILE A 115 -11.75 3.91 2.45
C ILE A 115 -10.32 4.43 2.28
N PHE A 116 -9.47 4.12 3.26
CA PHE A 116 -8.08 4.56 3.26
C PHE A 116 -7.23 3.74 2.29
N ILE A 117 -6.49 4.39 1.39
CA ILE A 117 -5.72 3.70 0.35
C ILE A 117 -4.24 3.71 0.71
N ILE A 118 -3.67 2.51 0.85
CA ILE A 118 -2.23 2.27 0.97
C ILE A 118 -1.74 1.77 -0.39
N GLU A 119 -0.96 2.57 -1.10
CA GLU A 119 -0.33 2.17 -2.35
C GLU A 119 0.98 1.43 -2.07
N ASP A 120 1.08 0.16 -2.46
CA ASP A 120 2.33 -0.60 -2.41
C ASP A 120 3.03 -0.53 -3.77
N CYS A 121 3.98 0.40 -3.84
CA CYS A 121 4.84 0.64 -4.99
C CYS A 121 6.20 -0.04 -4.83
N ALA A 122 6.31 -1.09 -4.01
CA ALA A 122 7.57 -1.80 -3.83
C ALA A 122 8.10 -2.47 -5.12
N GLN A 123 7.31 -2.57 -6.19
CA GLN A 123 7.73 -3.07 -7.50
C GLN A 123 7.57 -2.04 -8.62
N THR A 124 7.22 -0.80 -8.29
CA THR A 124 6.99 0.28 -9.26
C THR A 124 7.62 1.59 -8.78
N TYR A 125 7.50 2.65 -9.59
CA TYR A 125 7.99 4.00 -9.27
C TYR A 125 6.92 5.08 -9.27
N LYS A 126 5.67 4.69 -9.54
CA LYS A 126 4.58 5.65 -9.64
C LYS A 126 3.98 5.81 -8.27
N ILE A 127 3.94 7.04 -7.76
CA ILE A 127 3.10 7.41 -6.62
C ILE A 127 1.85 8.07 -7.19
N ASN A 128 0.67 7.61 -6.79
CA ASN A 128 -0.58 8.25 -7.15
C ASN A 128 -1.00 9.24 -6.05
N PRO A 129 -1.08 10.55 -6.34
CA PRO A 129 -1.46 11.56 -5.34
C PRO A 129 -2.89 11.42 -4.84
N LYS A 130 -3.73 10.59 -5.47
CA LYS A 130 -5.07 10.26 -4.99
C LYS A 130 -5.07 9.23 -3.84
N CYS A 131 -3.96 8.52 -3.62
CA CYS A 131 -3.80 7.56 -2.52
C CYS A 131 -3.38 8.28 -1.23
N ASP A 132 -3.81 7.77 -0.08
CA ASP A 132 -3.55 8.44 1.20
C ASP A 132 -2.10 8.26 1.69
N MET A 133 -1.51 7.10 1.44
CA MET A 133 -0.12 6.77 1.76
C MET A 133 0.46 5.83 0.72
N SER A 134 1.75 6.01 0.42
CA SER A 134 2.46 5.13 -0.53
C SER A 134 3.71 4.55 0.11
N ILE A 135 4.07 3.34 -0.29
CA ILE A 135 5.25 2.63 0.19
C ILE A 135 6.19 2.36 -0.99
N LEU A 136 7.46 2.73 -0.81
CA LEU A 136 8.54 2.27 -1.68
C LEU A 136 9.48 1.35 -0.91
N SER A 137 10.09 0.42 -1.62
CA SER A 137 11.11 -0.47 -1.07
C SER A 137 12.42 -0.28 -1.83
N PHE A 138 13.51 -0.16 -1.08
CA PHE A 138 14.89 0.01 -1.58
C PHE A 138 15.76 -1.24 -1.34
N GLY A 139 15.13 -2.41 -1.24
CA GLY A 139 15.84 -3.69 -1.08
C GLY A 139 16.56 -4.14 -2.35
N ARG A 140 17.48 -5.10 -2.24
CA ARG A 140 18.13 -5.72 -3.41
C ARG A 140 17.08 -6.31 -4.35
N THR A 141 17.30 -6.18 -5.67
CA THR A 141 16.38 -6.50 -6.79
C THR A 141 15.17 -5.57 -6.95
N LYS A 142 15.06 -4.52 -6.13
CA LYS A 142 14.09 -3.44 -6.36
C LYS A 142 14.65 -2.43 -7.33
N PHE A 143 13.71 -1.75 -7.96
CA PHE A 143 13.95 -0.79 -9.02
C PHE A 143 14.95 0.29 -8.56
N LEU A 144 14.79 0.89 -7.37
CA LEU A 144 15.80 1.73 -6.70
C LEU A 144 16.54 0.90 -5.65
N GLU A 145 17.83 0.64 -5.85
CA GLU A 145 18.66 -0.17 -4.96
C GLU A 145 19.69 0.70 -4.20
N ASN A 146 19.97 0.36 -2.93
CA ASN A 146 21.12 0.89 -2.20
C ASN A 146 21.84 -0.21 -1.39
N GLU A 147 23.12 0.00 -1.04
CA GLU A 147 23.93 -0.99 -0.31
C GLU A 147 23.48 -1.19 1.16
N LEU A 148 22.63 -0.31 1.68
CA LEU A 148 22.26 -0.23 3.09
C LEU A 148 20.90 -0.86 3.42
N TRP A 149 20.12 -1.27 2.40
CA TRP A 149 18.71 -1.67 2.52
C TRP A 149 17.79 -0.54 3.01
N GLY A 150 16.48 -0.61 2.73
CA GLY A 150 15.51 0.33 3.28
C GLY A 150 14.11 0.28 2.66
N GLY A 151 13.22 1.11 3.17
CA GLY A 151 11.91 1.40 2.59
C GLY A 151 11.42 2.77 3.04
N GLY A 152 10.71 3.49 2.18
CA GLY A 152 10.14 4.79 2.49
C GLY A 152 8.62 4.71 2.57
N ARG A 153 8.03 5.49 3.47
CA ARG A 153 6.61 5.86 3.40
C ARG A 153 6.53 7.30 2.89
N PHE A 154 5.61 7.55 1.98
CA PHE A 154 5.27 8.85 1.40
C PHE A 154 3.82 9.15 1.75
#